data_AF-A0A960LU03-F1
#
_entry.id   AF-A0A960LU03-F1
#
_cell.length_a   1.000
_cell.length_b   1.000
_cell.length_c   1.000
_cell.angle_alpha   90.00
_cell.angle_beta   90.00
_cell.angle_gamma   90.00
#
_symmetry.space_group_name_H-M   'P 1'
#
loop_
_entity.id
_entity.type
_entity.pdbx_description
1 polymer ?
#
loop_
_entity_poly.entity_id
_entity_poly.type
_entity_poly.pdbx_seq_one_letter_code
_entity_poly.pdbx_strand_id
1 'polypeptide(L)'
;MKNKKKFLALKQLDLPVDQYAITASGPLGIRNLRDINDIDIIVTQGLWDTLATRYGVTDTGSIKKITLLDGVIEAFQEGSFYTAPKDANAPTIDERISKAEIIDGLPFDSLDHVLYYKRKLGREKDLRDIFLIEHFLNMRFIHLRKEQQDLVNRWLKQDYVAKYWHGSGLQNTLNTIERFVNSQEKLFTLWMAYDKEIPFGYLMTSNVDLKTDHFFAKYCERDAKAITLDLLIGDTGYLGKGLSHIMINKFLLESFSSITDVFIDPGIENHKAIHVYEKAGFEKREEFVPEWDPTGKNLLMQLKMDTSQRGGTS
;
A
#
# COMPACT_ATOMS: atom_id res chain seq x y z
N MET A 1 -9.43 5.95 6.06
CA MET A 1 -8.23 6.60 5.47
C MET A 1 -8.54 8.02 5.00
N LYS A 2 -7.62 8.97 5.22
CA LYS A 2 -7.81 10.41 4.92
C LYS A 2 -8.12 10.72 3.45
N ASN A 3 -7.60 9.91 2.51
CA ASN A 3 -7.83 10.12 1.08
C ASN A 3 -9.24 9.68 0.62
N LYS A 4 -9.86 8.70 1.29
CA LYS A 4 -11.14 8.08 0.86
C LYS A 4 -12.26 9.10 0.67
N LYS A 5 -12.34 10.11 1.54
CA LYS A 5 -13.36 11.18 1.43
C LYS A 5 -13.27 11.97 0.13
N LYS A 6 -12.06 12.18 -0.41
CA LYS A 6 -11.86 12.92 -1.65
C LYS A 6 -12.36 12.11 -2.86
N PHE A 7 -12.03 10.82 -2.91
CA PHE A 7 -12.48 9.93 -3.99
C PHE A 7 -14.00 9.73 -4.00
N LEU A 8 -14.63 9.71 -2.81
CA LEU A 8 -16.09 9.69 -2.71
C LEU A 8 -16.74 10.93 -3.33
N ALA A 9 -16.14 12.12 -3.17
CA ALA A 9 -16.66 13.35 -3.77
C ALA A 9 -16.57 13.31 -5.31
N LEU A 10 -15.49 12.79 -5.87
CA LEU A 10 -15.37 12.57 -7.32
C LEU A 10 -16.41 11.56 -7.83
N LYS A 11 -16.64 10.48 -7.09
CA LYS A 11 -17.63 9.44 -7.46
C LYS A 11 -19.06 10.00 -7.55
N GLN A 12 -19.38 11.04 -6.78
CA GLN A 12 -20.69 11.72 -6.83
C GLN A 12 -20.91 12.56 -8.09
N LEU A 13 -19.85 12.86 -8.86
CA LEU A 13 -19.98 13.58 -10.14
C LEU A 13 -20.47 12.69 -11.28
N ASP A 14 -20.49 11.36 -11.08
CA ASP A 14 -20.98 10.37 -12.06
C ASP A 14 -20.39 10.57 -13.47
N LEU A 15 -19.08 10.85 -13.52
CA LEU A 15 -18.37 11.05 -14.79
C LEU A 15 -18.21 9.72 -15.54
N PRO A 16 -18.30 9.69 -16.88
CA PRO A 16 -18.09 8.48 -17.66
C PRO A 16 -16.67 7.93 -17.46
N VAL A 17 -16.54 6.72 -16.91
CA VAL A 17 -15.25 6.14 -16.49
C VAL A 17 -14.27 5.88 -17.64
N ASP A 18 -14.74 5.89 -18.88
CA ASP A 18 -13.96 5.78 -20.12
C ASP A 18 -13.49 7.14 -20.66
N GLN A 19 -13.89 8.25 -20.03
CA GLN A 19 -13.57 9.60 -20.50
C GLN A 19 -12.66 10.39 -19.57
N TYR A 20 -12.23 9.82 -18.45
CA TYR A 20 -11.25 10.43 -17.56
C TYR A 20 -10.38 9.41 -16.85
N ALA A 21 -9.27 9.89 -16.28
CA ALA A 21 -8.49 9.14 -15.32
C ALA A 21 -7.95 10.07 -14.23
N ILE A 22 -7.97 9.61 -12.98
CA ILE A 22 -7.37 10.29 -11.84
C ILE A 22 -5.85 10.19 -11.96
N THR A 23 -5.15 11.31 -11.94
CA THR A 23 -3.71 11.36 -12.22
C THR A 23 -2.92 12.06 -11.12
N ALA A 24 -1.64 12.35 -11.40
CA ALA A 24 -0.69 13.04 -10.54
C ALA A 24 -0.56 12.39 -9.16
N SER A 25 -1.11 13.00 -8.11
CA SER A 25 -1.01 12.47 -6.75
C SER A 25 -2.05 11.38 -6.44
N GLY A 26 -3.17 11.34 -7.18
CA GLY A 26 -4.30 10.46 -6.91
C GLY A 26 -3.95 8.96 -6.92
N PRO A 27 -3.21 8.44 -7.92
CA PRO A 27 -2.77 7.03 -7.95
C PRO A 27 -1.91 6.63 -6.74
N LEU A 28 -1.13 7.55 -6.16
CA LEU A 28 -0.40 7.30 -4.91
C LEU A 28 -1.33 7.28 -3.69
N GLY A 29 -2.32 8.17 -3.70
CA GLY A 29 -3.27 8.33 -2.61
C GLY A 29 -4.20 7.12 -2.43
N ILE A 30 -4.70 6.54 -3.53
CA ILE A 30 -5.57 5.35 -3.47
C ILE A 30 -4.82 4.10 -3.00
N ARG A 31 -3.52 4.01 -3.29
CA ARG A 31 -2.62 2.91 -2.85
C ARG A 31 -2.01 3.15 -1.47
N ASN A 32 -2.48 4.17 -0.74
CA ASN A 32 -2.00 4.56 0.59
C ASN A 32 -0.46 4.77 0.65
N LEU A 33 0.15 5.28 -0.44
CA LEU A 33 1.58 5.61 -0.45
C LEU A 33 1.84 6.93 0.29
N ARG A 34 0.89 7.87 0.20
CA ARG A 34 0.87 9.12 0.97
C ARG A 34 -0.52 9.76 1.05
N ASP A 35 -0.67 10.73 1.95
CA ASP A 35 -1.82 11.64 1.98
C ASP A 35 -1.76 12.59 0.76
N ILE A 36 -2.92 12.89 0.14
CA ILE A 36 -3.04 13.82 -1.00
C ILE A 36 -3.92 15.03 -0.64
N ASN A 37 -3.70 16.16 -1.31
CA ASN A 37 -4.36 17.44 -1.02
C ASN A 37 -5.59 17.68 -1.90
N ASP A 38 -5.48 17.30 -3.17
CA ASP A 38 -6.41 17.56 -4.27
C ASP A 38 -6.56 16.31 -5.13
N ILE A 39 -7.49 16.36 -6.08
CA ILE A 39 -7.66 15.34 -7.11
C ILE A 39 -7.45 16.01 -8.48
N ASP A 40 -6.41 15.57 -9.17
CA ASP A 40 -6.20 15.91 -10.58
C ASP A 40 -6.84 14.82 -11.45
N ILE A 41 -7.62 15.22 -12.44
CA ILE A 41 -8.13 14.31 -13.48
C ILE A 41 -7.66 14.76 -14.86
N ILE A 42 -7.26 13.81 -15.69
CA ILE A 42 -7.14 14.01 -17.14
C ILE A 42 -8.44 13.58 -17.81
N VAL A 43 -8.88 14.31 -18.82
CA VAL A 43 -10.15 14.09 -19.51
C VAL A 43 -9.98 14.08 -21.02
N THR A 44 -10.83 13.32 -21.72
CA THR A 44 -10.95 13.38 -23.18
C THR A 44 -11.46 14.75 -23.65
N GLN A 45 -11.26 15.08 -24.92
CA GLN A 45 -11.75 16.34 -25.50
C GLN A 45 -13.27 16.53 -25.32
N GLY A 46 -14.06 15.47 -25.54
CA GLY A 46 -15.52 15.55 -25.42
C GLY A 46 -15.99 15.85 -23.99
N LEU A 47 -15.37 15.22 -22.99
CA LEU A 47 -15.66 15.53 -21.60
C LEU A 47 -15.15 16.92 -21.22
N TRP A 48 -13.98 17.33 -21.71
CA TRP A 48 -13.46 18.69 -21.52
C TRP A 48 -14.46 19.75 -21.99
N ASP A 49 -14.97 19.64 -23.22
CA ASP A 49 -15.89 20.64 -23.79
C ASP A 49 -17.18 20.77 -22.95
N THR A 50 -17.68 19.63 -22.46
CA THR A 50 -18.83 19.56 -21.55
C THR A 50 -18.54 20.27 -20.22
N LEU A 51 -17.39 19.98 -19.60
CA LEU A 51 -17.00 20.58 -18.33
C LEU A 51 -16.67 22.07 -18.49
N ALA A 52 -16.01 22.46 -19.57
CA ALA A 52 -15.63 23.84 -19.88
C ALA A 52 -16.87 24.72 -20.02
N THR A 53 -17.91 24.22 -20.68
CA THR A 53 -19.19 24.92 -20.82
C THR A 53 -19.87 25.14 -19.47
N ARG A 54 -19.77 24.16 -18.57
CA ARG A 54 -20.47 24.18 -17.28
C ARG A 54 -19.74 24.99 -16.20
N TYR A 55 -18.41 24.90 -16.15
CA TYR A 55 -17.59 25.41 -15.04
C TYR A 55 -16.63 26.53 -15.46
N GLY A 56 -16.46 26.77 -16.76
CA GLY A 56 -15.49 27.72 -17.29
C GLY A 56 -14.06 27.18 -17.27
N VAL A 57 -13.21 27.80 -18.10
CA VAL A 57 -11.78 27.47 -18.21
C VAL A 57 -10.95 28.58 -17.60
N THR A 58 -9.96 28.21 -16.80
CA THR A 58 -8.93 29.12 -16.29
C THR A 58 -7.61 28.86 -17.01
N ASP A 59 -7.02 29.89 -17.62
CA ASP A 59 -5.69 29.85 -18.24
C ASP A 59 -4.76 30.83 -17.50
N THR A 60 -3.67 30.30 -16.95
CA THR A 60 -2.66 31.11 -16.23
C THR A 60 -1.49 31.52 -17.13
N GLY A 61 -1.53 31.20 -18.42
CA GLY A 61 -0.40 31.34 -19.35
C GLY A 61 0.65 30.22 -19.24
N SER A 62 0.57 29.40 -18.19
CA SER A 62 1.41 28.22 -17.98
C SER A 62 0.62 26.91 -18.00
N ILE A 63 -0.65 26.95 -17.60
CA ILE A 63 -1.55 25.81 -17.57
C ILE A 63 -2.99 26.24 -17.85
N LYS A 64 -3.72 25.38 -18.58
CA LYS A 64 -5.19 25.47 -18.73
C LYS A 64 -5.85 24.40 -17.88
N LYS A 65 -6.82 24.80 -17.05
CA LYS A 65 -7.56 23.89 -16.19
C LYS A 65 -9.02 24.29 -16.01
N ILE A 66 -9.82 23.30 -15.62
CA ILE A 66 -11.19 23.49 -15.13
C ILE A 66 -11.21 23.09 -13.67
N THR A 67 -11.83 23.89 -12.82
CA THR A 67 -11.94 23.62 -11.38
C THR A 67 -13.37 23.21 -11.04
N LEU A 68 -13.52 22.09 -10.33
CA LEU A 68 -14.81 21.58 -9.86
C LEU A 68 -14.81 21.49 -8.33
N LEU A 69 -16.01 21.49 -7.74
CA LEU A 69 -16.24 21.32 -6.29
C LEU A 69 -15.34 22.24 -5.45
N ASP A 70 -15.41 23.55 -5.69
CA ASP A 70 -14.66 24.58 -4.94
C ASP A 70 -13.14 24.35 -4.84
N GLY A 71 -12.52 23.79 -5.87
CA GLY A 71 -11.06 23.57 -5.88
C GLY A 71 -10.62 22.18 -5.47
N VAL A 72 -11.56 21.28 -5.13
CA VAL A 72 -11.20 19.91 -4.75
C VAL A 72 -10.71 19.10 -5.95
N ILE A 73 -11.24 19.37 -7.15
CA ILE A 73 -10.89 18.65 -8.37
C ILE A 73 -10.42 19.64 -9.44
N GLU A 74 -9.28 19.32 -10.07
CA GLU A 74 -8.78 20.02 -11.25
C GLU A 74 -8.80 19.06 -12.46
N ALA A 75 -9.43 19.48 -13.55
CA ALA A 75 -9.47 18.72 -14.79
C ALA A 75 -8.52 19.32 -15.84
N PHE A 76 -7.88 18.45 -16.61
CA PHE A 76 -6.90 18.78 -17.65
C PHE A 76 -7.17 17.98 -18.92
N GLN A 77 -7.04 18.61 -20.09
CA GLN A 77 -7.14 17.93 -21.39
C GLN A 77 -5.79 17.88 -22.11
N GLU A 78 -5.77 17.25 -23.29
CA GLU A 78 -4.61 17.30 -24.16
C GLU A 78 -4.27 18.76 -24.52
N GLY A 79 -3.00 19.15 -24.31
CA GLY A 79 -2.56 20.54 -24.46
C GLY A 79 -2.82 21.48 -23.26
N SER A 80 -3.37 20.99 -22.14
CA SER A 80 -3.47 21.78 -20.90
C SER A 80 -2.11 22.23 -20.35
N PHE A 81 -1.04 21.48 -20.64
CA PHE A 81 0.30 21.70 -20.10
C PHE A 81 1.24 22.19 -21.20
N TYR A 82 1.49 23.50 -21.27
CA TYR A 82 2.30 24.09 -22.35
C TYR A 82 3.77 23.66 -22.32
N THR A 83 4.29 23.30 -21.14
CA THR A 83 5.66 22.82 -20.93
C THR A 83 5.75 21.30 -20.78
N ALA A 84 4.69 20.56 -21.13
CA ALA A 84 4.73 19.11 -21.04
C ALA A 84 5.84 18.53 -21.95
N PRO A 85 6.50 17.43 -21.53
CA PRO A 85 7.41 16.69 -22.38
C PRO A 85 6.72 16.27 -23.68
N LYS A 86 7.41 16.44 -24.81
CA LYS A 86 6.93 16.08 -26.16
C LYS A 86 7.84 15.06 -26.84
N ASP A 87 8.59 14.27 -26.07
CA ASP A 87 9.37 13.19 -26.65
C ASP A 87 8.46 12.05 -27.13
N ALA A 88 8.98 11.23 -28.05
CA ALA A 88 8.21 10.17 -28.72
C ALA A 88 7.61 9.11 -27.77
N ASN A 89 8.10 9.05 -26.53
CA ASN A 89 7.63 8.12 -25.51
C ASN A 89 6.65 8.76 -24.52
N ALA A 90 6.24 10.01 -24.73
CA ALA A 90 5.28 10.69 -23.86
C ALA A 90 3.86 10.09 -24.06
N PRO A 91 3.28 9.42 -23.06
CA PRO A 91 1.95 8.81 -23.20
C PRO A 91 0.90 9.91 -23.39
N THR A 92 0.05 9.81 -24.41
CA THR A 92 -1.03 10.80 -24.61
C THR A 92 -2.10 10.69 -23.52
N ILE A 93 -2.93 11.72 -23.34
CA ILE A 93 -4.04 11.61 -22.38
C ILE A 93 -5.00 10.48 -22.76
N ASP A 94 -5.28 10.28 -24.05
CA ASP A 94 -6.13 9.18 -24.52
C ASP A 94 -5.52 7.81 -24.22
N GLU A 95 -4.20 7.64 -24.39
CA GLU A 95 -3.51 6.41 -24.00
C GLU A 95 -3.60 6.17 -22.49
N ARG A 96 -3.42 7.21 -21.68
CA ARG A 96 -3.45 7.12 -20.21
C ARG A 96 -4.84 6.79 -19.68
N ILE A 97 -5.89 7.37 -20.28
CA ILE A 97 -7.29 7.07 -19.94
C ILE A 97 -7.64 5.64 -20.35
N SER A 98 -7.32 5.23 -21.57
CA SER A 98 -7.64 3.88 -22.06
C SER A 98 -6.91 2.76 -21.30
N LYS A 99 -5.74 3.05 -20.73
CA LYS A 99 -4.97 2.12 -19.88
C LYS A 99 -5.17 2.36 -18.37
N ALA A 100 -6.15 3.18 -17.97
CA ALA A 100 -6.38 3.47 -16.57
C ALA A 100 -6.77 2.21 -15.78
N GLU A 101 -6.23 2.08 -14.57
CA GLU A 101 -6.57 1.00 -13.64
C GLU A 101 -7.86 1.37 -12.91
N ILE A 102 -8.87 0.49 -12.97
CA ILE A 102 -10.11 0.69 -12.20
C ILE A 102 -9.89 0.23 -10.76
N ILE A 103 -9.94 1.18 -9.81
CA ILE A 103 -9.82 0.91 -8.37
C ILE A 103 -11.01 1.57 -7.67
N ASP A 104 -11.76 0.81 -6.86
CA ASP A 104 -12.98 1.28 -6.19
C ASP A 104 -14.04 1.88 -7.13
N GLY A 105 -14.05 1.41 -8.38
CA GLY A 105 -14.94 1.87 -9.45
C GLY A 105 -14.57 3.22 -10.04
N LEU A 106 -13.35 3.72 -9.79
CA LEU A 106 -12.82 4.95 -10.39
C LEU A 106 -11.59 4.62 -11.26
N PRO A 107 -11.43 5.29 -12.41
CA PRO A 107 -10.25 5.14 -13.27
C PRO A 107 -9.06 5.91 -12.71
N PHE A 108 -7.94 5.24 -12.47
CA PHE A 108 -6.67 5.82 -12.05
C PHE A 108 -5.62 5.65 -13.14
N ASP A 109 -4.94 6.72 -13.49
CA ASP A 109 -3.75 6.65 -14.34
C ASP A 109 -2.72 5.70 -13.74
N SER A 110 -2.02 4.95 -14.60
CA SER A 110 -1.06 3.95 -14.14
C SER A 110 0.11 4.61 -13.42
N LEU A 111 0.68 3.89 -12.45
CA LEU A 111 1.86 4.39 -11.75
C LEU A 111 3.06 4.58 -12.69
N ASP A 112 3.17 3.79 -13.77
CA ASP A 112 4.21 3.95 -14.79
C ASP A 112 4.09 5.27 -15.55
N HIS A 113 2.88 5.66 -15.97
CA HIS A 113 2.65 6.95 -16.61
C HIS A 113 2.92 8.11 -15.66
N VAL A 114 2.43 8.03 -14.42
CA VAL A 114 2.69 9.06 -13.39
C VAL A 114 4.19 9.19 -13.13
N LEU A 115 4.90 8.08 -13.02
CA LEU A 115 6.35 8.06 -12.82
C LEU A 115 7.10 8.68 -14.00
N TYR A 116 6.69 8.38 -15.23
CA TYR A 116 7.26 8.98 -16.45
C TYR A 116 7.21 10.51 -16.37
N TYR A 117 6.03 11.09 -16.15
CA TYR A 117 5.88 12.55 -16.13
C TYR A 117 6.63 13.21 -14.96
N LYS A 118 6.57 12.61 -13.76
CA LYS A 118 7.29 13.13 -12.60
C LYS A 118 8.80 13.16 -12.83
N ARG A 119 9.37 12.09 -13.40
CA ARG A 119 10.80 12.04 -13.76
C ARG A 119 11.17 13.08 -14.82
N LYS A 120 10.38 13.17 -15.90
CA LYS A 120 10.65 14.09 -17.02
C LYS A 120 10.58 15.55 -16.61
N LEU A 121 9.65 15.91 -15.72
CA LEU A 121 9.52 17.27 -15.23
C LEU A 121 10.55 17.61 -14.14
N GLY A 122 11.12 16.60 -13.46
CA GLY A 122 12.27 16.77 -12.56
C GLY A 122 12.03 17.74 -11.39
N ARG A 123 10.78 17.94 -10.97
CA ARG A 123 10.43 18.94 -9.95
C ARG A 123 10.81 18.42 -8.56
N GLU A 124 11.40 19.29 -7.74
CA GLU A 124 11.81 18.93 -6.37
C GLU A 124 10.67 18.33 -5.54
N LYS A 125 9.46 18.90 -5.66
CA LYS A 125 8.25 18.39 -4.99
C LYS A 125 7.88 16.94 -5.37
N ASP A 126 8.30 16.49 -6.56
CA ASP A 126 7.98 15.16 -7.08
C ASP A 126 9.00 14.08 -6.64
N LEU A 127 10.16 14.46 -6.09
CA LEU A 127 11.21 13.50 -5.71
C LEU A 127 10.73 12.44 -4.73
N ARG A 128 9.91 12.83 -3.75
CA ARG A 128 9.35 11.87 -2.79
C ARG A 128 8.34 10.94 -3.45
N ASP A 129 7.53 11.44 -4.36
CA ASP A 129 6.55 10.63 -5.09
C ASP A 129 7.27 9.61 -5.99
N ILE A 130 8.30 10.04 -6.74
CA ILE A 130 9.14 9.16 -7.56
C ILE A 130 9.72 8.02 -6.71
N PHE A 131 10.34 8.37 -5.58
CA PHE A 131 10.89 7.40 -4.64
C PHE A 131 9.84 6.36 -4.21
N LEU A 132 8.65 6.81 -3.80
CA LEU A 132 7.58 5.92 -3.32
C LEU A 132 7.05 5.01 -4.43
N ILE A 133 6.84 5.55 -5.64
CA ILE A 133 6.33 4.79 -6.78
C ILE A 133 7.33 3.72 -7.20
N GLU A 134 8.61 4.08 -7.32
CA GLU A 134 9.66 3.14 -7.72
C GLU A 134 9.74 1.96 -6.75
N HIS A 135 9.81 2.23 -5.45
CA HIS A 135 9.84 1.17 -4.45
C HIS A 135 8.55 0.32 -4.47
N PHE A 136 7.38 0.93 -4.66
CA PHE A 136 6.12 0.19 -4.75
C PHE A 136 6.07 -0.75 -5.96
N LEU A 137 6.49 -0.26 -7.13
CA LEU A 137 6.48 -1.04 -8.38
C LEU A 137 7.51 -2.18 -8.36
N ASN A 138 8.66 -1.95 -7.73
CA ASN A 138 9.74 -2.95 -7.66
C ASN A 138 9.58 -3.97 -6.52
N MET A 139 8.68 -3.71 -5.56
CA MET A 139 8.48 -4.61 -4.43
C MET A 139 7.90 -5.95 -4.88
N ARG A 140 8.50 -7.05 -4.44
CA ARG A 140 8.01 -8.41 -4.68
C ARG A 140 8.10 -9.25 -3.41
N PHE A 141 7.19 -10.21 -3.29
CA PHE A 141 7.11 -11.12 -2.15
C PHE A 141 7.25 -12.55 -2.64
N ILE A 142 8.14 -13.31 -2.02
CA ILE A 142 8.35 -14.73 -2.34
C ILE A 142 8.36 -15.54 -1.05
N HIS A 143 8.03 -16.83 -1.11
CA HIS A 143 8.25 -17.71 0.03
C HIS A 143 9.74 -17.79 0.38
N LEU A 144 10.02 -17.86 1.68
CA LEU A 144 11.36 -18.10 2.20
C LEU A 144 11.89 -19.45 1.70
N ARG A 145 13.11 -19.47 1.18
CA ARG A 145 13.81 -20.70 0.79
C ARG A 145 15.09 -20.86 1.60
N LYS A 146 15.65 -22.06 1.54
CA LYS A 146 16.85 -22.45 2.28
C LYS A 146 18.03 -21.50 2.06
N GLU A 147 18.19 -20.95 0.85
CA GLU A 147 19.32 -20.05 0.55
C GLU A 147 19.22 -18.69 1.27
N GLN A 148 18.03 -18.29 1.73
CA GLN A 148 17.84 -17.05 2.48
C GLN A 148 17.82 -17.27 4.01
N GLN A 149 17.84 -18.51 4.49
CA GLN A 149 17.75 -18.84 5.93
C GLN A 149 18.81 -18.09 6.75
N ASP A 150 20.07 -18.15 6.33
CA ASP A 150 21.17 -17.49 7.06
C ASP A 150 21.03 -15.97 7.07
N LEU A 151 20.47 -15.38 6.02
CA LEU A 151 20.23 -13.94 5.96
C LEU A 151 19.18 -13.52 7.00
N VAL A 152 18.04 -14.20 7.04
CA VAL A 152 16.97 -13.91 8.01
C VAL A 152 17.44 -14.15 9.43
N ASN A 153 18.19 -15.23 9.67
CA ASN A 153 18.80 -15.52 10.97
C ASN A 153 19.75 -14.41 11.43
N ARG A 154 20.49 -13.78 10.51
CA ARG A 154 21.31 -12.60 10.84
C ARG A 154 20.46 -11.38 11.15
N TRP A 155 19.40 -11.13 10.39
CA TRP A 155 18.48 -10.01 10.64
C TRP A 155 17.82 -10.10 12.02
N LEU A 156 17.36 -11.29 12.41
CA LEU A 156 16.77 -11.53 13.73
C LEU A 156 17.72 -11.27 14.90
N LYS A 157 19.03 -11.31 14.66
CA LYS A 157 20.07 -11.06 15.67
C LYS A 157 20.56 -9.63 15.72
N GLN A 158 20.08 -8.73 14.85
CA GLN A 158 20.49 -7.33 14.87
C GLN A 158 19.89 -6.62 16.09
N ASP A 159 20.64 -5.72 16.73
CA ASP A 159 20.27 -5.10 18.01
C ASP A 159 18.88 -4.43 18.00
N TYR A 160 18.53 -3.75 16.92
CA TYR A 160 17.23 -3.06 16.82
C TYR A 160 16.05 -4.03 16.62
N VAL A 161 16.30 -5.27 16.20
CA VAL A 161 15.31 -6.35 16.12
C VAL A 161 15.28 -7.10 17.44
N ALA A 162 16.44 -7.49 17.97
CA ALA A 162 16.59 -8.24 19.21
C ALA A 162 15.97 -7.53 20.42
N LYS A 163 15.83 -6.19 20.38
CA LYS A 163 15.08 -5.43 21.37
C LYS A 163 13.61 -5.87 21.50
N TYR A 164 12.98 -6.31 20.42
CA TYR A 164 11.55 -6.66 20.37
C TYR A 164 11.30 -8.14 20.02
N TRP A 165 12.31 -8.84 19.50
CA TRP A 165 12.22 -10.24 19.10
C TRP A 165 13.31 -11.05 19.81
N HIS A 166 13.01 -11.53 21.02
CA HIS A 166 13.98 -12.18 21.90
C HIS A 166 13.41 -13.41 22.62
N GLY A 167 14.23 -14.04 23.45
CA GLY A 167 13.82 -15.13 24.34
C GLY A 167 13.23 -16.33 23.60
N SER A 168 12.18 -16.92 24.18
CA SER A 168 11.45 -18.05 23.62
C SER A 168 10.81 -17.71 22.27
N GLY A 169 10.32 -16.47 22.08
CA GLY A 169 9.77 -16.00 20.81
C GLY A 169 10.79 -16.06 19.67
N LEU A 170 12.04 -15.60 19.91
CA LEU A 170 13.13 -15.72 18.93
C LEU A 170 13.46 -17.19 18.63
N GLN A 171 13.60 -18.03 19.66
CA GLN A 171 13.95 -19.43 19.46
C GLN A 171 12.85 -20.18 18.67
N ASN A 172 11.58 -19.88 18.95
CA ASN A 172 10.45 -20.42 18.21
C ASN A 172 10.52 -20.02 16.74
N THR A 173 10.79 -18.74 16.44
CA THR A 173 10.95 -18.26 15.05
C THR A 173 12.10 -18.96 14.32
N LEU A 174 13.26 -19.10 14.96
CA LEU A 174 14.41 -19.80 14.35
C LEU A 174 14.08 -21.27 14.04
N ASN A 175 13.39 -21.96 14.95
CA ASN A 175 12.94 -23.34 14.73
C ASN A 175 11.87 -23.42 13.63
N THR A 176 10.95 -22.45 13.57
CA THR A 176 9.93 -22.35 12.51
C THR A 176 10.58 -22.12 11.15
N ILE A 177 11.58 -21.25 11.05
CA ILE A 177 12.36 -21.05 9.82
C ILE A 177 13.01 -22.36 9.38
N GLU A 178 13.69 -23.06 10.29
CA GLU A 178 14.33 -24.35 9.98
C GLU A 178 13.33 -25.38 9.48
N ARG A 179 12.18 -25.53 10.14
CA ARG A 179 11.12 -26.44 9.67
C ARG A 179 10.56 -26.01 8.31
N PHE A 180 10.32 -24.72 8.10
CA PHE A 180 9.71 -24.20 6.88
C PHE A 180 10.59 -24.46 5.65
N VAL A 181 11.88 -24.13 5.71
CA VAL A 181 12.79 -24.34 4.58
C VAL A 181 13.06 -25.81 4.28
N ASN A 182 12.78 -26.71 5.24
CA ASN A 182 12.84 -28.15 5.07
C ASN A 182 11.46 -28.79 4.77
N SER A 183 10.44 -27.97 4.45
CA SER A 183 9.06 -28.43 4.13
C SER A 183 8.36 -29.22 5.26
N GLN A 184 8.69 -28.91 6.50
CA GLN A 184 8.14 -29.54 7.71
C GLN A 184 7.20 -28.62 8.50
N GLU A 185 7.13 -27.33 8.16
CA GLU A 185 6.23 -26.37 8.81
C GLU A 185 4.83 -26.40 8.19
N LYS A 186 3.80 -26.34 9.04
CA LYS A 186 2.38 -26.46 8.65
C LYS A 186 1.51 -25.31 9.14
N LEU A 187 1.96 -24.59 10.16
CA LEU A 187 1.18 -23.53 10.80
C LEU A 187 1.49 -22.16 10.19
N PHE A 188 2.76 -21.93 9.87
CA PHE A 188 3.25 -20.64 9.40
C PHE A 188 3.68 -20.70 7.94
N THR A 189 3.39 -19.62 7.22
CA THR A 189 3.96 -19.34 5.90
C THR A 189 4.95 -18.20 6.03
N LEU A 190 6.18 -18.42 5.58
CA LEU A 190 7.28 -17.47 5.72
C LEU A 190 7.63 -16.84 4.38
N TRP A 191 7.89 -15.54 4.40
CA TRP A 191 8.03 -14.71 3.21
C TRP A 191 9.28 -13.83 3.28
N MET A 192 9.82 -13.55 2.10
CA MET A 192 10.85 -12.56 1.87
C MET A 192 10.28 -11.40 1.04
N ALA A 193 10.47 -10.18 1.52
CA ALA A 193 10.23 -8.97 0.75
C ALA A 193 11.51 -8.52 0.05
N TYR A 194 11.39 -8.26 -1.24
CA TYR A 194 12.45 -7.77 -2.10
C TYR A 194 12.05 -6.46 -2.74
N ASP A 195 13.02 -5.60 -2.98
CA ASP A 195 12.92 -4.46 -3.87
C ASP A 195 13.93 -4.68 -5.01
N LYS A 196 13.39 -4.92 -6.21
CA LYS A 196 14.14 -5.54 -7.32
C LYS A 196 14.80 -6.85 -6.85
N GLU A 197 16.13 -6.86 -6.77
CA GLU A 197 16.92 -8.01 -6.33
C GLU A 197 17.41 -7.90 -4.88
N ILE A 198 17.11 -6.80 -4.19
CA ILE A 198 17.59 -6.56 -2.83
C ILE A 198 16.58 -7.13 -1.82
N PRO A 199 16.89 -8.21 -1.09
CA PRO A 199 16.06 -8.66 0.01
C PRO A 199 16.13 -7.64 1.15
N PHE A 200 14.99 -7.14 1.63
CA PHE A 200 14.98 -6.11 2.67
C PHE A 200 14.07 -6.41 3.85
N GLY A 201 13.12 -7.34 3.71
CA GLY A 201 12.16 -7.67 4.77
C GLY A 201 11.87 -9.15 4.88
N TYR A 202 11.44 -9.54 6.07
CA TYR A 202 10.93 -10.88 6.39
C TYR A 202 9.52 -10.73 6.95
N LEU A 203 8.60 -11.59 6.52
CA LEU A 203 7.22 -11.63 7.01
C LEU A 203 6.82 -13.07 7.33
N MET A 204 5.93 -13.23 8.28
CA MET A 204 5.39 -14.51 8.71
C MET A 204 3.88 -14.37 8.87
N THR A 205 3.13 -15.34 8.36
CA THR A 205 1.67 -15.36 8.43
C THR A 205 1.18 -16.71 8.90
N SER A 206 0.11 -16.76 9.69
CA SER A 206 -0.64 -17.99 9.95
C SER A 206 -2.14 -17.76 9.80
N ASN A 207 -2.88 -18.80 9.43
CA ASN A 207 -4.34 -18.75 9.41
C ASN A 207 -4.89 -18.80 10.83
N VAL A 208 -5.93 -18.02 11.09
CA VAL A 208 -6.67 -18.05 12.35
C VAL A 208 -7.92 -18.93 12.18
N ASP A 209 -8.00 -20.03 12.94
CA ASP A 209 -9.22 -20.83 13.02
C ASP A 209 -10.17 -20.20 14.04
N LEU A 210 -11.11 -19.38 13.56
CA LEU A 210 -12.08 -18.66 14.39
C LEU A 210 -13.03 -19.58 15.18
N LYS A 211 -13.07 -20.89 14.88
CA LYS A 211 -13.87 -21.85 15.67
C LYS A 211 -13.18 -22.21 16.99
N THR A 212 -11.86 -22.24 17.00
CA THR A 212 -11.05 -22.67 18.14
C THR A 212 -10.31 -21.53 18.81
N ASP A 213 -9.98 -20.48 18.06
CA ASP A 213 -9.23 -19.33 18.55
C ASP A 213 -10.19 -18.20 18.99
N HIS A 214 -10.70 -18.36 20.21
CA HIS A 214 -11.66 -17.43 20.80
C HIS A 214 -11.08 -16.03 21.06
N PHE A 215 -9.75 -15.89 21.12
CA PHE A 215 -9.10 -14.61 21.36
C PHE A 215 -9.31 -13.66 20.18
N PHE A 216 -9.07 -14.12 18.95
CA PHE A 216 -9.32 -13.33 17.74
C PHE A 216 -10.80 -13.33 17.32
N ALA A 217 -11.51 -14.46 17.53
CA ALA A 217 -12.87 -14.65 17.02
C ALA A 217 -13.85 -13.56 17.47
N LYS A 218 -13.69 -12.98 18.67
CA LYS A 218 -14.56 -11.92 19.18
C LYS A 218 -14.51 -10.60 18.39
N TYR A 219 -13.50 -10.41 17.54
CA TYR A 219 -13.35 -9.23 16.67
C TYR A 219 -13.74 -9.49 15.21
N CYS A 220 -14.15 -10.72 14.91
CA CYS A 220 -14.44 -11.19 13.57
C CYS A 220 -15.95 -11.37 13.37
N GLU A 221 -16.38 -11.18 12.13
CA GLU A 221 -17.70 -11.64 11.69
C GLU A 221 -17.68 -13.17 11.56
N ARG A 222 -18.86 -13.80 11.55
CA ARG A 222 -19.00 -15.26 11.66
C ARG A 222 -18.30 -16.03 10.53
N ASP A 223 -18.26 -15.46 9.33
CA ASP A 223 -17.69 -16.03 8.10
C ASP A 223 -16.38 -15.34 7.68
N ALA A 224 -15.80 -14.53 8.55
CA ALA A 224 -14.53 -13.87 8.32
C ALA A 224 -13.40 -14.88 8.05
N LYS A 225 -12.47 -14.47 7.19
CA LYS A 225 -11.21 -15.18 6.96
C LYS A 225 -10.09 -14.34 7.56
N ALA A 226 -9.44 -14.89 8.57
CA ALA A 226 -8.48 -14.16 9.38
C ALA A 226 -7.08 -14.79 9.30
N ILE A 227 -6.06 -13.93 9.32
CA ILE A 227 -4.65 -14.32 9.48
C ILE A 227 -3.98 -13.47 10.55
N THR A 228 -2.88 -13.95 11.12
CA THR A 228 -1.91 -13.10 11.81
C THR A 228 -0.78 -12.71 10.86
N LEU A 229 -0.11 -11.60 11.17
CA LEU A 229 1.04 -11.10 10.44
C LEU A 229 2.13 -10.64 11.43
N ASP A 230 3.30 -11.23 11.30
CA ASP A 230 4.53 -10.73 11.91
C ASP A 230 5.50 -10.27 10.81
N LEU A 231 6.33 -9.27 11.11
CA LEU A 231 7.30 -8.75 10.15
C LEU A 231 8.49 -8.06 10.78
N LEU A 232 9.58 -8.01 10.03
CA LEU A 232 10.72 -7.13 10.28
C LEU A 232 11.27 -6.54 8.98
N ILE A 233 11.85 -5.35 9.10
CA ILE A 233 12.75 -4.80 8.08
C ILE A 233 14.16 -5.20 8.50
N GLY A 234 14.83 -6.00 7.68
CA GLY A 234 16.13 -6.58 8.03
C GLY A 234 17.32 -5.86 7.41
N ASP A 235 17.13 -5.26 6.22
CA ASP A 235 18.14 -4.38 5.64
C ASP A 235 18.05 -2.98 6.27
N THR A 236 19.12 -2.56 6.93
CA THR A 236 19.19 -1.28 7.64
C THR A 236 19.06 -0.08 6.71
N GLY A 237 19.40 -0.25 5.43
CA GLY A 237 19.19 0.74 4.38
C GLY A 237 17.72 1.03 4.11
N TYR A 238 16.77 0.22 4.58
CA TYR A 238 15.32 0.45 4.44
C TYR A 238 14.68 1.07 5.69
N LEU A 239 15.41 1.15 6.80
CA LEU A 239 14.90 1.74 8.03
C LEU A 239 14.68 3.25 7.86
N GLY A 240 13.59 3.76 8.45
CA GLY A 240 13.29 5.20 8.48
C GLY A 240 12.85 5.80 7.13
N LYS A 241 12.84 5.03 6.04
CA LYS A 241 12.43 5.51 4.70
C LYS A 241 10.91 5.57 4.50
N GLY A 242 10.13 5.12 5.48
CA GLY A 242 8.67 5.09 5.43
C GLY A 242 8.10 4.01 4.51
N LEU A 243 8.86 2.96 4.18
CA LEU A 243 8.42 1.89 3.27
C LEU A 243 7.63 0.76 3.96
N SER A 244 7.71 0.62 5.29
CA SER A 244 7.11 -0.51 6.02
C SER A 244 5.60 -0.63 5.84
N HIS A 245 4.84 0.46 6.01
CA HIS A 245 3.39 0.44 5.77
C HIS A 245 3.01 0.15 4.31
N ILE A 246 3.85 0.56 3.35
CA ILE A 246 3.66 0.30 1.93
C ILE A 246 3.89 -1.19 1.65
N MET A 247 4.95 -1.76 2.21
CA MET A 247 5.24 -3.20 2.15
C MET A 247 4.05 -4.00 2.70
N ILE A 248 3.52 -3.64 3.87
CA ILE A 248 2.36 -4.31 4.48
C ILE A 248 1.14 -4.26 3.56
N ASN A 249 0.75 -3.07 3.10
CA ASN A 249 -0.44 -2.91 2.27
C ASN A 249 -0.31 -3.66 0.93
N LYS A 250 0.86 -3.58 0.28
CA LYS A 250 1.12 -4.27 -0.98
C LYS A 250 1.13 -5.79 -0.80
N PHE A 251 1.79 -6.29 0.25
CA PHE A 251 1.83 -7.72 0.58
C PHE A 251 0.43 -8.30 0.78
N LEU A 252 -0.38 -7.65 1.61
CA LEU A 252 -1.75 -8.10 1.87
C LEU A 252 -2.63 -8.00 0.60
N LEU A 253 -2.42 -6.97 -0.21
CA LEU A 253 -3.10 -6.78 -1.48
C LEU A 253 -2.83 -7.91 -2.48
N GLU A 254 -1.58 -8.30 -2.64
CA GLU A 254 -1.16 -9.26 -3.67
C GLU A 254 -1.26 -10.71 -3.23
N SER A 255 -1.00 -11.01 -1.95
CA SER A 255 -0.92 -12.39 -1.44
C SER A 255 -2.19 -12.86 -0.72
N PHE A 256 -3.07 -11.95 -0.28
CA PHE A 256 -4.19 -12.28 0.62
C PHE A 256 -5.51 -11.63 0.21
N SER A 257 -5.84 -11.67 -1.09
CA SER A 257 -7.04 -11.03 -1.65
C SER A 257 -8.38 -11.54 -1.06
N SER A 258 -8.42 -12.76 -0.52
CA SER A 258 -9.62 -13.34 0.08
C SER A 258 -9.74 -13.19 1.60
N ILE A 259 -8.72 -12.62 2.24
CA ILE A 259 -8.69 -12.40 3.70
C ILE A 259 -9.48 -11.14 4.03
N THR A 260 -10.32 -11.20 5.06
CA THR A 260 -11.13 -10.06 5.56
C THR A 260 -10.48 -9.41 6.77
N ASP A 261 -9.67 -10.15 7.52
CA ASP A 261 -9.14 -9.76 8.82
C ASP A 261 -7.66 -10.10 8.95
N VAL A 262 -6.86 -9.10 9.33
CA VAL A 262 -5.43 -9.28 9.59
C VAL A 262 -5.13 -8.78 10.99
N PHE A 263 -4.49 -9.62 11.80
CA PHE A 263 -4.08 -9.30 13.17
C PHE A 263 -2.57 -9.14 13.28
N ILE A 264 -2.13 -8.20 14.11
CA ILE A 264 -0.73 -7.99 14.49
C ILE A 264 -0.66 -7.57 15.95
N ASP A 265 0.38 -7.97 16.68
CA ASP A 265 0.45 -7.82 18.12
C ASP A 265 1.82 -7.27 18.60
N PRO A 266 2.22 -6.04 18.24
CA PRO A 266 3.45 -5.45 18.76
C PRO A 266 3.45 -5.34 20.29
N GLY A 267 4.63 -5.45 20.90
CA GLY A 267 4.84 -5.01 22.27
C GLY A 267 4.44 -3.54 22.45
N ILE A 268 3.79 -3.20 23.57
CA ILE A 268 3.21 -1.85 23.80
C ILE A 268 4.26 -0.72 23.74
N GLU A 269 5.50 -1.03 24.12
CA GLU A 269 6.65 -0.12 24.10
C GLU A 269 7.23 0.09 22.69
N ASN A 270 6.82 -0.72 21.70
CA ASN A 270 7.24 -0.58 20.32
C ASN A 270 6.39 0.46 19.58
N HIS A 271 6.42 1.70 20.07
CA HIS A 271 5.64 2.82 19.51
C HIS A 271 5.90 3.04 18.01
N LYS A 272 7.11 2.73 17.53
CA LYS A 272 7.46 2.82 16.11
C LYS A 272 6.68 1.81 15.28
N ALA A 273 6.58 0.56 15.71
CA ALA A 273 5.80 -0.46 15.02
C ALA A 273 4.30 -0.13 15.05
N ILE A 274 3.79 0.23 16.23
CA ILE A 274 2.38 0.65 16.40
C ILE A 274 2.02 1.77 15.44
N HIS A 275 2.85 2.82 15.36
CA HIS A 275 2.62 3.94 14.44
C HIS A 275 2.63 3.51 12.96
N VAL A 276 3.52 2.58 12.59
CA VAL A 276 3.56 2.02 11.23
C VAL A 276 2.29 1.23 10.92
N TYR A 277 1.80 0.44 11.88
CA TYR A 277 0.58 -0.35 11.70
C TYR A 277 -0.67 0.53 11.62
N GLU A 278 -0.78 1.57 12.45
CA GLU A 278 -1.84 2.59 12.32
C GLU A 278 -1.82 3.24 10.93
N LYS A 279 -0.62 3.53 10.40
CA LYS A 279 -0.46 4.07 9.04
C LYS A 279 -0.84 3.08 7.94
N ALA A 280 -0.62 1.78 8.17
CA ALA A 280 -1.13 0.72 7.30
C ALA A 280 -2.65 0.52 7.43
N GLY A 281 -3.30 1.15 8.41
CA GLY A 281 -4.75 1.11 8.61
C GLY A 281 -5.21 0.17 9.72
N PHE A 282 -4.28 -0.42 10.49
CA PHE A 282 -4.63 -1.22 11.64
C PHE A 282 -5.20 -0.35 12.76
N GLU A 283 -6.23 -0.85 13.41
CA GLU A 283 -6.86 -0.26 14.58
C GLU A 283 -6.49 -1.02 15.84
N LYS A 284 -6.27 -0.31 16.95
CA LYS A 284 -5.99 -0.89 18.26
C LYS A 284 -7.23 -1.59 18.81
N ARG A 285 -7.05 -2.77 19.43
CA ARG A 285 -8.13 -3.58 20.01
C ARG A 285 -8.00 -3.76 21.51
N GLU A 286 -7.02 -4.53 21.96
CA GLU A 286 -6.83 -4.83 23.39
C GLU A 286 -5.36 -5.06 23.74
N GLU A 287 -4.98 -4.77 24.97
CA GLU A 287 -3.70 -5.18 25.54
C GLU A 287 -3.83 -6.59 26.13
N PHE A 288 -2.79 -7.40 25.99
CA PHE A 288 -2.72 -8.74 26.59
C PHE A 288 -1.29 -9.08 26.99
N VAL A 289 -1.14 -10.10 27.84
CA VAL A 289 0.17 -10.65 28.21
C VAL A 289 0.43 -11.85 27.30
N PRO A 290 1.46 -11.81 26.43
CA PRO A 290 1.74 -12.93 25.55
C PRO A 290 2.33 -14.11 26.33
N GLU A 291 1.99 -15.34 25.92
CA GLU A 291 2.49 -16.56 26.59
C GLU A 291 4.02 -16.67 26.60
N TRP A 292 4.69 -16.12 25.57
CA TRP A 292 6.13 -16.19 25.41
C TRP A 292 6.90 -15.17 26.26
N ASP A 293 6.24 -14.09 26.70
CA ASP A 293 6.80 -13.09 27.63
C ASP A 293 5.77 -12.67 28.67
N PRO A 294 5.68 -13.43 29.78
CA PRO A 294 4.77 -13.13 30.89
C PRO A 294 5.06 -11.79 31.60
N THR A 295 6.20 -11.15 31.33
CA THR A 295 6.60 -9.88 31.94
C THR A 295 6.28 -8.67 31.06
N GLY A 296 6.05 -8.91 29.77
CA GLY A 296 5.67 -7.90 28.79
C GLY A 296 4.16 -7.76 28.60
N LYS A 297 3.80 -6.78 27.78
CA LYS A 297 2.44 -6.60 27.26
C LYS A 297 2.51 -6.35 25.76
N ASN A 298 1.61 -6.99 25.03
CA ASN A 298 1.38 -6.74 23.61
C ASN A 298 0.07 -6.00 23.41
N LEU A 299 -0.03 -5.27 22.30
CA LEU A 299 -1.24 -4.60 21.84
C LEU A 299 -1.76 -5.32 20.61
N LEU A 300 -2.90 -5.98 20.72
CA LEU A 300 -3.59 -6.53 19.56
C LEU A 300 -4.09 -5.37 18.69
N MET A 301 -3.75 -5.42 17.41
CA MET A 301 -4.24 -4.52 16.39
C MET A 301 -4.86 -5.33 15.24
N GLN A 302 -5.89 -4.77 14.60
CA GLN A 302 -6.64 -5.42 13.53
C GLN A 302 -6.79 -4.51 12.33
N LEU A 303 -6.55 -5.03 11.13
CA LEU A 303 -6.91 -4.41 9.87
C LEU A 303 -8.10 -5.16 9.25
N LYS A 304 -9.16 -4.43 8.95
CA LYS A 304 -10.28 -4.91 8.13
C LYS A 304 -9.95 -4.68 6.66
N MET A 305 -9.86 -5.76 5.90
CA MET A 305 -9.60 -5.74 4.46
C MET A 305 -10.92 -5.57 3.71
N ASP A 306 -10.97 -4.61 2.79
CA ASP A 306 -12.13 -4.44 1.91
C ASP A 306 -12.04 -5.45 0.76
N THR A 307 -12.79 -6.56 0.90
CA THR A 307 -12.83 -7.65 -0.08
C THR A 307 -13.73 -7.34 -1.28
N SER A 308 -14.54 -6.26 -1.24
CA SER A 308 -15.39 -5.83 -2.35
C SER A 308 -14.60 -5.22 -3.51
N GLN A 309 -13.30 -4.99 -3.34
CA GLN A 309 -12.50 -4.12 -4.21
C GLN A 309 -11.84 -4.80 -5.42
N ARG A 310 -11.93 -6.13 -5.60
CA ARG A 310 -10.93 -6.83 -6.46
C ARG A 310 -11.48 -7.97 -7.32
N GLY A 311 -12.56 -7.70 -8.04
CA GLY A 311 -12.93 -8.47 -9.23
C GLY A 311 -12.47 -7.72 -10.48
N GLY A 312 -11.33 -8.10 -11.07
CA GLY A 312 -10.88 -7.45 -12.29
C GLY A 312 -9.41 -7.65 -12.67
N THR A 313 -8.92 -8.88 -12.73
CA THR A 313 -7.85 -9.28 -13.65
C THR A 313 -8.01 -10.78 -13.95
N SER A 314 -8.75 -11.06 -15.02
CA SER A 314 -8.63 -12.31 -15.78
C SER A 314 -7.79 -12.05 -17.01
#